data_AF-A0A3C1FGR0-F1
#
_entry.id   AF-A0A3C1FGR0-F1
#
_cell.length_a   1.000
_cell.length_b   1.000
_cell.length_c   1.000
_cell.angle_alpha   90.00
_cell.angle_beta   90.00
_cell.angle_gamma   90.00
#
_symmetry.space_group_name_H-M   'P 1'
#
loop_
_entity.id
_entity.type
_entity.pdbx_description
1 polymer ?
#
loop_
_entity_poly.entity_id
_entity_poly.type
_entity_poly.pdbx_seq_one_letter_code
_entity_poly.pdbx_strand_id
1 'polypeptide(L)'
;MIDYLSVLGWAAAAVGISLGVPQLIRLLRTRDVHGISVPAWQALLAVNLGFGIHGIMLGQWNMILTNVFALCTTVPMLVLLAGELKRPLWRLMTPGVLGASVLITLDLAVGSAAFGLAIMIPGTIVNIGQTVALIRSHSVSGVSGLYMVMGVLNQVLW
;
A
#
# COMPACT_ATOMS: atom_id res chain seq x y z
N MET A 1 17.98 28.04 -4.09
CA MET A 1 16.90 28.15 -3.08
C MET A 1 16.38 26.74 -2.89
N ILE A 2 16.42 26.18 -1.67
CA ILE A 2 15.90 24.83 -1.43
C ILE A 2 14.37 24.91 -1.52
N ASP A 3 13.78 24.10 -2.39
CA ASP A 3 12.33 23.96 -2.46
C ASP A 3 11.86 23.00 -1.36
N TYR A 4 11.20 23.55 -0.33
CA TYR A 4 10.71 22.79 0.81
C TYR A 4 9.69 21.71 0.41
N LEU A 5 8.91 21.94 -0.66
CA LEU A 5 7.95 20.95 -1.16
C LEU A 5 8.67 19.74 -1.76
N SER A 6 9.74 19.99 -2.53
CA SER A 6 10.59 18.92 -3.04
C SER A 6 11.24 18.10 -1.92
N VAL A 7 11.77 18.75 -0.88
CA VAL A 7 12.37 18.05 0.26
C VAL A 7 11.34 17.17 0.98
N LEU A 8 10.15 17.71 1.24
CA LEU A 8 9.07 16.97 1.88
C LEU A 8 8.63 15.78 1.03
N GLY A 9 8.44 15.96 -0.28
CA GLY A 9 8.05 14.89 -1.20
C GLY A 9 9.08 13.75 -1.28
N TRP A 10 10.38 14.07 -1.22
CA TRP A 10 11.42 13.03 -1.16
C TRP A 10 11.53 12.36 0.22
N ALA A 11 11.27 13.08 1.31
CA ALA A 11 11.16 12.47 2.64
C ALA A 11 9.97 11.51 2.72
N ALA A 12 8.81 11.93 2.21
CA ALA A 12 7.61 11.11 2.08
C ALA A 12 7.89 9.85 1.24
N ALA A 13 8.63 10.01 0.14
CA ALA A 13 9.04 8.89 -0.69
C ALA A 13 9.95 7.90 0.04
N ALA A 14 10.97 8.38 0.75
CA ALA A 14 11.87 7.51 1.51
C ALA A 14 11.12 6.69 2.58
N VAL A 15 10.16 7.31 3.27
CA VAL A 15 9.30 6.63 4.23
C VAL A 15 8.40 5.61 3.52
N GLY A 16 7.72 6.00 2.44
CA GLY A 16 6.81 5.11 1.69
C GLY A 16 7.52 3.90 1.08
N ILE A 17 8.75 4.07 0.56
CA ILE A 17 9.59 2.97 0.03
C ILE A 17 9.92 1.95 1.13
N SER A 18 10.26 2.44 2.31
CA SER A 18 10.70 1.60 3.43
C SER A 18 9.52 1.06 4.26
N LEU A 19 8.33 1.63 4.11
CA LEU A 19 7.14 1.35 4.92
C LEU A 19 6.82 -0.14 5.01
N GLY A 20 6.73 -0.84 3.88
CA GLY A 20 6.32 -2.25 3.87
C GLY A 20 7.40 -3.23 4.35
N VAL A 21 8.65 -2.80 4.44
CA VAL A 21 9.81 -3.67 4.68
C VAL A 21 9.76 -4.35 6.07
N PRO A 22 9.50 -3.65 7.19
CA PRO A 22 9.41 -4.28 8.51
C PRO A 22 8.32 -5.34 8.59
N GLN A 23 7.18 -5.14 7.92
CA GLN A 23 6.10 -6.11 7.91
C GLN A 23 6.47 -7.35 7.08
N LEU A 24 7.07 -7.15 5.90
CA LEU A 24 7.55 -8.24 5.06
C LEU A 24 8.60 -9.10 5.80
N ILE A 25 9.60 -8.47 6.41
CA ILE A 25 10.63 -9.16 7.19
C ILE A 25 10.00 -9.95 8.34
N ARG A 26 9.03 -9.37 9.05
CA ARG A 26 8.34 -10.06 10.14
C ARG A 26 7.64 -11.31 9.62
N LEU A 27 6.80 -11.17 8.58
CA LEU A 27 6.05 -12.30 8.04
C LEU A 27 6.99 -13.40 7.50
N LEU A 28 8.09 -13.03 6.83
CA LEU A 28 9.09 -13.99 6.37
C LEU A 28 9.70 -14.81 7.52
N ARG A 29 9.95 -14.16 8.67
CA ARG A 29 10.59 -14.78 9.84
C ARG A 29 9.61 -15.58 10.70
N THR A 30 8.41 -15.07 10.93
CA THR A 30 7.46 -15.67 11.88
C THR A 30 6.46 -16.58 11.21
N ARG A 31 6.19 -16.39 9.91
CA ARG A 31 5.05 -17.00 9.19
C ARG A 31 3.71 -16.77 9.87
N ASP A 32 3.65 -15.78 10.76
CA ASP A 32 2.47 -15.48 11.55
C ASP A 32 1.63 -14.40 10.85
N VAL A 33 0.41 -14.77 10.48
CA VAL A 33 -0.54 -13.89 9.78
C VAL A 33 -1.60 -13.27 10.70
N HIS A 34 -1.57 -13.57 12.01
CA HIS A 34 -2.57 -13.03 12.95
C HIS A 34 -2.54 -11.50 12.99
N GLY A 35 -3.71 -10.88 12.85
CA GLY A 35 -3.87 -9.42 12.82
C GLY A 35 -3.47 -8.75 11.50
N ILE A 36 -2.97 -9.48 10.49
CA ILE A 36 -2.67 -8.92 9.17
C ILE A 36 -3.95 -8.88 8.32
N SER A 37 -4.31 -7.70 7.82
CA SER A 37 -5.51 -7.53 7.01
C SER A 37 -5.29 -7.82 5.53
N VAL A 38 -5.82 -8.94 5.03
CA VAL A 38 -5.78 -9.25 3.58
C VAL A 38 -6.42 -8.13 2.75
N PRO A 39 -7.63 -7.61 3.06
CA PRO A 39 -8.22 -6.51 2.30
C PRO A 39 -7.35 -5.26 2.27
N ALA A 40 -6.63 -4.95 3.35
CA ALA A 40 -5.72 -3.80 3.38
C ALA A 40 -4.56 -3.98 2.38
N TRP A 41 -3.93 -5.17 2.35
CA TRP A 41 -2.85 -5.46 1.40
C TRP A 41 -3.34 -5.50 -0.06
N GLN A 42 -4.59 -5.92 -0.29
CA GLN A 42 -5.23 -5.86 -1.61
C GLN A 42 -5.47 -4.42 -2.06
N ALA A 43 -6.01 -3.59 -1.17
CA ALA A 43 -6.22 -2.17 -1.45
C ALA A 43 -4.89 -1.44 -1.64
N LEU A 44 -3.86 -1.78 -0.88
CA LEU A 44 -2.52 -1.21 -1.03
C LEU A 44 -1.91 -1.55 -2.39
N LEU A 45 -2.18 -2.75 -2.94
CA LEU A 45 -1.79 -3.08 -4.32
C LEU A 45 -2.48 -2.15 -5.33
N ALA A 46 -3.77 -1.86 -5.15
CA ALA A 46 -4.49 -0.92 -6.00
C ALA A 46 -3.91 0.50 -5.92
N VAL A 47 -3.60 0.96 -4.70
CA VAL A 47 -2.99 2.27 -4.44
C VAL A 47 -1.62 2.38 -5.11
N ASN A 48 -0.74 1.40 -4.92
CA ASN A 48 0.61 1.43 -5.48
C ASN A 48 0.59 1.40 -7.02
N LEU A 49 -0.25 0.56 -7.63
CA LEU A 49 -0.39 0.56 -9.09
C LEU A 49 -1.00 1.87 -9.59
N GLY A 50 -2.06 2.36 -8.94
CA GLY A 50 -2.76 3.59 -9.29
C GLY A 50 -1.83 4.82 -9.24
N PHE A 51 -1.22 5.11 -8.09
CA PHE A 51 -0.29 6.22 -7.96
C PHE A 51 0.99 6.03 -8.77
N GLY A 52 1.45 4.79 -8.99
CA GLY A 52 2.60 4.53 -9.86
C GLY A 52 2.33 5.02 -11.29
N ILE A 53 1.20 4.64 -11.88
CA ILE A 53 0.81 5.07 -13.23
C ILE A 53 0.47 6.56 -13.27
N HIS A 54 -0.29 7.05 -12.30
CA HIS A 54 -0.60 8.48 -12.17
C HIS A 54 0.68 9.34 -12.11
N GLY A 55 1.72 8.84 -11.43
CA GLY A 55 3.00 9.54 -11.31
C GLY A 55 3.75 9.62 -12.62
N ILE A 56 3.69 8.55 -13.43
CA ILE A 56 4.22 8.54 -14.78
C ILE A 56 3.51 9.60 -15.63
N MET A 57 2.18 9.69 -15.53
CA MET A 57 1.38 10.67 -16.26
C MET A 57 1.71 12.12 -15.86
N LEU A 58 2.02 12.36 -14.58
CA LEU A 58 2.39 13.68 -14.06
C LEU A 58 3.89 14.00 -14.14
N GLY A 59 4.74 13.04 -14.53
CA GLY A 59 6.20 13.19 -14.51
C GLY A 59 6.82 13.32 -13.11
N GLN A 60 6.13 12.85 -12.07
CA GLN A 60 6.51 13.03 -10.66
C GLN A 60 7.34 11.84 -10.13
N TRP A 61 8.67 11.96 -10.19
CA TRP A 61 9.60 10.88 -9.84
C TRP A 61 9.48 10.37 -8.40
N ASN A 62 9.26 11.26 -7.43
CA ASN A 62 9.04 10.88 -6.04
C ASN A 62 7.85 9.91 -5.90
N MET A 63 6.73 10.19 -6.59
CA MET A 63 5.54 9.35 -6.57
C MET A 63 5.76 8.03 -7.31
N ILE A 64 6.42 8.05 -8.47
CA ILE A 64 6.75 6.85 -9.25
C ILE A 64 7.59 5.89 -8.40
N LEU A 65 8.72 6.37 -7.88
CA LEU A 65 9.67 5.53 -7.16
C LEU A 65 9.05 4.96 -5.89
N THR A 66 8.31 5.78 -5.13
CA THR A 66 7.62 5.32 -3.91
C THR A 66 6.74 4.12 -4.18
N ASN A 67 5.88 4.25 -5.19
CA ASN A 67 4.87 3.24 -5.48
C ASN A 67 5.47 2.00 -6.16
N VAL A 68 6.45 2.17 -7.05
CA VAL A 68 7.16 1.04 -7.68
C VAL A 68 7.91 0.20 -6.65
N PHE A 69 8.68 0.84 -5.75
CA PHE A 69 9.38 0.10 -4.70
C PHE A 69 8.44 -0.45 -3.64
N ALA A 70 7.32 0.23 -3.35
CA ALA A 70 6.30 -0.32 -2.46
C ALA A 70 5.73 -1.65 -3.00
N LEU A 71 5.60 -1.82 -4.33
CA LEU A 71 5.19 -3.11 -4.93
C LEU A 71 6.15 -4.26 -4.60
N CYS A 72 7.45 -3.99 -4.42
CA CYS A 72 8.44 -4.98 -3.98
C CYS A 72 8.18 -5.48 -2.56
N THR A 73 7.31 -4.82 -1.79
CA THR A 73 6.85 -5.33 -0.49
C THR A 73 5.42 -5.86 -0.56
N THR A 74 4.52 -5.17 -1.26
CA THR A 74 3.11 -5.54 -1.38
C THR A 74 2.89 -6.87 -2.09
N VAL A 75 3.59 -7.11 -3.21
CA VAL A 75 3.42 -8.37 -3.95
C VAL A 75 3.94 -9.56 -3.14
N PRO A 76 5.17 -9.55 -2.58
CA PRO A 76 5.62 -10.63 -1.70
C PRO A 76 4.73 -10.84 -0.47
N MET A 77 4.19 -9.78 0.13
CA MET A 77 3.23 -9.90 1.23
C MET A 77 1.98 -10.68 0.80
N LEU A 78 1.38 -10.36 -0.35
CA LEU A 78 0.23 -11.11 -0.87
C LEU A 78 0.57 -12.57 -1.22
N VAL A 79 1.79 -12.83 -1.72
CA VAL A 79 2.29 -14.20 -1.99
C VAL A 79 2.41 -15.00 -0.69
N LEU A 80 3.02 -14.44 0.35
CA LEU A 80 3.17 -15.09 1.64
C LEU A 80 1.81 -15.32 2.30
N LEU A 81 0.94 -14.30 2.29
CA LEU A 81 -0.43 -14.43 2.81
C LEU A 81 -1.22 -15.51 2.07
N ALA A 82 -1.08 -15.63 0.74
CA ALA A 82 -1.71 -16.69 -0.03
C ALA A 82 -1.26 -18.08 0.45
N GLY A 83 0.06 -18.25 0.65
CA GLY A 83 0.66 -19.48 1.15
C GLY A 83 0.16 -19.87 2.54
N GLU A 84 0.29 -18.96 3.51
CA GLU A 84 -0.09 -19.22 4.91
C GLU A 84 -1.61 -19.42 5.08
N LEU A 85 -2.44 -18.72 4.29
CA LEU A 85 -3.89 -18.89 4.30
C LEU A 85 -4.39 -20.05 3.43
N LYS A 86 -3.49 -20.76 2.73
CA LYS A 86 -3.81 -21.83 1.76
C LYS A 86 -4.83 -21.40 0.72
N ARG A 87 -4.71 -20.16 0.22
CA ARG A 87 -5.57 -19.58 -0.82
C ARG A 87 -4.77 -19.39 -2.11
N PRO A 88 -5.41 -19.52 -3.28
CA PRO A 88 -4.71 -19.27 -4.54
C PRO A 88 -4.34 -17.78 -4.67
N LEU A 89 -3.12 -17.50 -5.11
CA LEU A 89 -2.56 -16.14 -5.23
C LEU A 89 -3.43 -15.21 -6.06
N TRP A 90 -3.97 -15.69 -7.18
CA TRP A 90 -4.81 -14.87 -8.07
C TRP A 90 -6.02 -14.30 -7.32
N ARG A 91 -6.61 -15.05 -6.37
CA ARG A 91 -7.76 -14.56 -5.58
C ARG A 91 -7.36 -13.44 -4.62
N LEU A 92 -6.09 -13.41 -4.21
CA LEU A 92 -5.55 -12.30 -3.41
C LEU A 92 -5.18 -11.11 -4.28
N MET A 93 -4.60 -11.31 -5.47
CA MET A 93 -4.20 -10.20 -6.35
C MET A 93 -5.37 -9.53 -7.08
N THR A 94 -6.40 -10.31 -7.46
CA THR A 94 -7.48 -9.83 -8.35
C THR A 94 -8.18 -8.57 -7.83
N PRO A 95 -8.59 -8.47 -6.55
CA PRO A 95 -9.24 -7.24 -6.08
C PRO A 95 -8.36 -6.00 -6.19
N GLY A 96 -7.05 -6.13 -5.91
CA GLY A 96 -6.10 -5.02 -6.03
C GLY A 96 -5.85 -4.62 -7.49
N VAL A 97 -5.68 -5.59 -8.38
CA VAL A 97 -5.51 -5.34 -9.82
C VAL A 97 -6.75 -4.71 -10.44
N LEU A 98 -7.95 -5.22 -10.11
CA LEU A 98 -9.21 -4.62 -10.58
C LEU A 98 -9.38 -3.19 -10.06
N GLY A 99 -9.08 -2.96 -8.78
CA GLY A 99 -9.09 -1.62 -8.19
C GLY A 99 -8.14 -0.66 -8.94
N ALA A 100 -6.91 -1.11 -9.20
CA ALA A 100 -5.94 -0.33 -9.98
C ALA A 100 -6.44 -0.03 -11.40
N SER A 101 -6.97 -1.02 -12.10
CA SER A 101 -7.49 -0.84 -13.46
C SER A 101 -8.61 0.19 -13.50
N VAL A 102 -9.53 0.18 -12.52
CA VAL A 102 -10.59 1.18 -12.40
C VAL A 102 -10.01 2.57 -12.18
N LEU A 103 -9.05 2.71 -11.26
CA LEU A 103 -8.40 3.99 -10.96
C LEU A 103 -7.67 4.56 -12.17
N ILE A 104 -6.86 3.74 -12.85
CA ILE A 104 -6.10 4.13 -14.03
C ILE A 104 -7.05 4.52 -15.17
N THR A 105 -8.12 3.75 -15.38
CA THR A 105 -9.13 4.08 -16.40
C THR A 105 -9.80 5.41 -16.09
N LEU A 106 -10.13 5.66 -14.82
CA LEU A 106 -10.73 6.93 -14.40
C LEU A 106 -9.80 8.11 -14.61
N ASP A 107 -8.51 7.95 -14.29
CA ASP A 107 -7.49 8.98 -14.51
C ASP A 107 -7.32 9.31 -15.99
N LEU A 108 -7.29 8.29 -16.86
CA LEU A 108 -7.17 8.47 -18.30
C LEU A 108 -8.44 9.04 -18.96
N ALA A 109 -9.62 8.64 -18.50
CA ALA A 109 -10.89 8.98 -19.14
C ALA A 109 -11.53 10.27 -18.61
N VAL A 110 -11.35 10.57 -17.31
CA VAL A 110 -12.01 11.69 -16.63
C VAL A 110 -10.99 12.72 -16.14
N GLY A 111 -9.78 12.28 -15.79
CA GLY A 111 -8.68 13.12 -15.38
C GLY A 111 -8.33 13.01 -13.90
N SER A 112 -7.26 13.72 -13.52
CA SER A 112 -6.58 13.60 -12.23
C SER A 112 -7.45 13.95 -11.02
N ALA A 113 -8.42 14.86 -11.17
CA ALA A 113 -9.34 15.19 -10.09
C ALA A 113 -10.24 13.99 -9.72
N ALA A 114 -10.73 13.26 -10.71
CA ALA A 114 -11.56 12.07 -10.48
C ALA A 114 -10.73 10.94 -9.88
N PHE A 115 -9.49 10.75 -10.37
CA PHE A 115 -8.52 9.84 -9.77
C PHE A 115 -8.30 10.15 -8.28
N GLY A 116 -8.03 11.42 -7.94
CA GLY A 116 -7.79 11.86 -6.57
C GLY A 116 -8.97 11.61 -5.62
N LEU A 117 -10.20 11.67 -6.09
CA LEU A 117 -11.38 11.30 -5.30
C LEU A 117 -11.52 9.78 -5.16
N ALA A 118 -11.33 9.03 -6.26
CA ALA A 118 -11.50 7.59 -6.27
C ALA A 118 -10.42 6.85 -5.48
N ILE A 119 -9.17 7.34 -5.48
CA ILE A 119 -8.04 6.73 -4.76
C ILE A 119 -8.24 6.80 -3.24
N MET A 120 -9.07 7.71 -2.74
CA MET A 120 -9.42 7.76 -1.31
C MET A 120 -10.11 6.47 -0.86
N ILE A 121 -10.89 5.81 -1.71
CA ILE A 121 -11.64 4.59 -1.37
C ILE A 121 -10.69 3.46 -0.95
N PRO A 122 -9.73 3.00 -1.79
CA PRO A 122 -8.77 1.99 -1.35
C PRO A 122 -7.87 2.52 -0.23
N GLY A 123 -7.50 3.81 -0.21
CA GLY A 123 -6.76 4.40 0.92
C GLY A 123 -7.49 4.23 2.26
N THR A 124 -8.80 4.44 2.29
CA THR A 124 -9.64 4.18 3.46
C THR A 124 -9.71 2.68 3.79
N ILE A 125 -9.82 1.81 2.79
CA ILE A 125 -9.82 0.36 3.00
C ILE A 125 -8.51 -0.12 3.63
N VAL A 126 -7.35 0.44 3.26
CA VAL A 126 -6.07 0.13 3.91
C VAL A 126 -6.16 0.40 5.42
N ASN A 127 -6.58 1.60 5.80
CA ASN A 127 -6.63 2.05 7.19
C ASN A 127 -7.70 1.32 8.02
N ILE A 128 -8.94 1.24 7.51
CA ILE A 128 -10.04 0.56 8.20
C ILE A 128 -9.78 -0.94 8.24
N GLY A 129 -9.37 -1.52 7.11
CA GLY A 129 -9.11 -2.95 6.99
C GLY A 129 -8.06 -3.42 7.99
N GLN A 130 -6.97 -2.68 8.15
CA GLN A 130 -5.95 -3.01 9.14
C GLN A 130 -6.44 -2.81 10.58
N THR A 131 -7.14 -1.70 10.86
CA THR A 131 -7.73 -1.44 12.18
C THR A 131 -8.70 -2.54 12.61
N VAL A 132 -9.62 -2.94 11.72
CA VAL A 132 -10.60 -4.01 12.00
C VAL A 132 -9.89 -5.34 12.25
N ALA A 133 -8.83 -5.65 11.49
CA ALA A 133 -8.06 -6.88 11.70
C ALA A 133 -7.40 -6.91 13.07
N LEU A 134 -6.85 -5.78 13.54
CA LEU A 134 -6.25 -5.67 14.88
C LEU A 134 -7.31 -5.86 15.99
N ILE A 135 -8.47 -5.20 15.87
CA ILE A 135 -9.55 -5.27 16.87
C ILE A 135 -10.13 -6.69 16.96
N ARG A 136 -10.26 -7.37 15.82
CA ARG A 136 -10.86 -8.71 15.77
C ARG A 136 -9.86 -9.83 16.07
N SER A 137 -8.56 -9.57 16.00
CA SER A 137 -7.55 -10.59 16.26
C SER A 137 -7.34 -10.82 17.74
N HIS A 138 -7.38 -12.07 18.18
CA HIS A 138 -7.00 -12.46 19.54
C HIS A 138 -5.51 -12.20 19.85
N SER A 139 -4.69 -12.11 18.81
CA SER A 139 -3.28 -11.76 18.89
C SER A 139 -2.88 -10.88 17.70
N VAL A 140 -2.09 -9.86 17.98
CA VAL A 140 -1.48 -8.98 16.96
C VAL A 140 -0.04 -9.37 16.65
N SER A 141 0.36 -10.59 17.02
CA SER A 141 1.73 -11.10 16.85
C SER A 141 2.18 -11.19 15.39
N GLY A 142 1.28 -11.25 14.41
CA GLY A 142 1.64 -11.18 13.00
C GLY A 142 1.99 -9.77 12.51
N VAL A 143 1.61 -8.72 13.24
CA VAL A 143 1.77 -7.33 12.82
C VAL A 143 3.07 -6.72 13.37
N SER A 144 3.81 -6.04 12.51
CA SER A 144 5.02 -5.30 12.87
C SER A 144 4.62 -3.94 13.46
N GLY A 145 4.99 -3.71 14.73
CA GLY A 145 4.78 -2.40 15.36
C GLY A 145 5.50 -1.27 14.62
N LEU A 146 6.70 -1.53 14.07
CA LEU A 146 7.44 -0.55 13.28
C LEU A 146 6.69 -0.17 11.99
N TYR A 147 6.07 -1.14 11.31
CA TYR A 147 5.21 -0.87 10.15
C TYR A 147 4.04 0.05 10.52
N MET A 148 3.42 -0.14 11.68
CA MET A 148 2.33 0.72 12.15
C MET A 148 2.80 2.15 12.43
N VAL A 149 3.93 2.33 13.12
CA VAL A 149 4.50 3.66 13.40
C VAL A 149 4.89 4.37 12.10
N MET A 150 5.55 3.66 11.19
CA MET A 150 5.90 4.21 9.88
C MET A 150 4.65 4.52 9.04
N GLY A 151 3.57 3.75 9.19
CA GLY A 151 2.30 4.01 8.53
C GLY A 151 1.69 5.34 8.95
N VAL A 152 1.71 5.65 10.25
CA VAL A 152 1.29 6.97 10.75
C VAL A 152 2.19 8.07 10.19
N LEU A 153 3.51 7.88 10.21
CA LEU A 153 4.45 8.84 9.66
C LEU A 153 4.20 9.10 8.16
N ASN A 154 3.95 8.04 7.38
CA ASN A 154 3.65 8.16 5.96
C ASN A 154 2.39 9.01 5.72
N GLN A 155 1.35 8.84 6.53
CA GLN A 155 0.10 9.62 6.43
C GLN A 155 0.26 11.08 6.85
N VAL A 156 1.27 11.42 7.65
CA VAL A 156 1.56 12.82 8.02
C VAL A 156 2.35 13.55 6.92
N LEU A 157 3.11 12.79 6.13
CA LEU A 157 3.99 13.36 5.10
C LEU A 157 3.30 13.60 3.74
N TRP A 158 2.18 12.92 3.48
CA TRP A 158 1.35 13.04 2.27
C TRP A 158 0.05 13.79 2.56
#